data_AF-A0A3M1DFD0-F1
#
_entry.id   AF-A0A3M1DFD0-F1
#
_cell.length_a   1.000
_cell.length_b   1.000
_cell.length_c   1.000
_cell.angle_alpha   90.00
_cell.angle_beta   90.00
_cell.angle_gamma   90.00
#
_symmetry.space_group_name_H-M   'P 1'
#
loop_
_entity.id
_entity.type
_entity.pdbx_description
1 polymer ?
#
loop_
_entity_poly.entity_id
_entity_poly.type
_entity_poly.pdbx_seq_one_letter_code
_entity_poly.pdbx_strand_id
1 'polypeptide(L)'
;EQWLVLKDEDIARAKQRHRAALSQFLMARKVGVLVTTKSGQQRMLMARKLEEKYPDKEFTFILFETLDFGALEDFSFVEVWVNTMCPRIGYDDTNKMTKPVVNIGELGFEW
;
A
#
# COMPACT_ATOMS: atom_id res chain seq x y z
N GLU A 1 1.62 -26.99 -21.69
CA GLU A 1 1.48 -25.80 -20.83
C GLU A 1 0.02 -25.66 -20.44
N GLN A 2 -0.29 -25.49 -19.15
CA GLN A 2 -1.66 -25.30 -18.67
C GLN A 2 -1.90 -23.82 -18.43
N TRP A 3 -2.88 -23.25 -19.12
CA TRP A 3 -3.33 -21.89 -18.86
C TRP A 3 -4.09 -21.85 -17.53
N LEU A 4 -3.65 -20.99 -16.61
CA LEU A 4 -4.41 -20.67 -15.40
C LEU A 4 -5.52 -19.68 -15.76
N VAL A 5 -6.76 -20.16 -15.72
CA VAL A 5 -7.95 -19.31 -15.88
C VAL A 5 -8.37 -18.83 -14.49
N LEU A 6 -8.40 -17.51 -14.29
CA LEU A 6 -8.92 -16.92 -13.05
C LEU A 6 -10.41 -17.26 -12.91
N LYS A 7 -10.79 -17.74 -11.74
CA LYS A 7 -12.19 -17.97 -11.37
C LYS A 7 -12.77 -16.73 -10.72
N ASP A 8 -14.09 -16.63 -10.70
CA ASP A 8 -14.80 -15.57 -9.99
C ASP A 8 -14.41 -15.50 -8.50
N GLU A 9 -14.10 -16.65 -7.90
CA GLU A 9 -13.60 -16.74 -6.53
C GLU A 9 -12.24 -16.05 -6.33
N ASP A 10 -11.35 -16.09 -7.32
CA ASP A 10 -10.04 -15.44 -7.25
C ASP A 10 -10.22 -13.91 -7.27
N ILE A 11 -11.11 -13.42 -8.14
CA ILE A 11 -11.49 -12.01 -8.21
C ILE A 11 -12.15 -11.55 -6.92
N ALA A 12 -13.08 -12.35 -6.38
CA ALA A 12 -13.77 -12.04 -5.13
C ALA A 12 -12.79 -11.96 -3.95
N ARG A 13 -11.83 -12.89 -3.87
CA ARG A 13 -10.78 -12.91 -2.84
C ARG A 13 -9.87 -11.70 -2.93
N ALA A 14 -9.45 -11.32 -4.13
CA ALA A 14 -8.66 -10.11 -4.35
C ALA A 14 -9.43 -8.87 -3.86
N LYS A 15 -10.67 -8.68 -4.31
CA LYS A 15 -11.54 -7.57 -3.88
C LYS A 15 -11.74 -7.52 -2.36
N GLN A 16 -11.93 -8.68 -1.73
CA GLN A 16 -12.09 -8.77 -0.29
C GLN A 16 -10.83 -8.31 0.46
N ARG A 17 -9.64 -8.68 -0.01
CA ARG A 17 -8.36 -8.23 0.55
C ARG A 17 -8.22 -6.71 0.48
N HIS A 18 -8.54 -6.10 -0.66
CA HIS A 18 -8.51 -4.63 -0.82
C HIS A 18 -9.47 -3.92 0.13
N ARG A 19 -10.71 -4.40 0.22
CA ARG A 19 -11.69 -3.83 1.16
C ARG A 19 -11.23 -3.94 2.61
N ALA A 20 -10.66 -5.08 3.00
CA ALA A 20 -10.13 -5.27 4.34
C ALA A 20 -8.96 -4.30 4.61
N ALA A 21 -8.03 -4.13 3.66
CA ALA A 21 -6.93 -3.18 3.79
C ALA A 21 -7.43 -1.73 3.92
N LEU A 22 -8.45 -1.34 3.14
CA LEU A 22 -9.07 -0.02 3.25
C LEU A 22 -9.75 0.20 4.61
N SER A 23 -10.49 -0.79 5.10
CA SER A 23 -11.08 -0.71 6.45
C SER A 23 -10.01 -0.58 7.54
N GLN A 24 -8.91 -1.32 7.43
CA GLN A 24 -7.78 -1.20 8.36
C GLN A 24 -7.12 0.17 8.26
N PHE A 25 -6.96 0.72 7.06
CA PHE A 25 -6.46 2.08 6.89
C PHE A 25 -7.33 3.13 7.60
N LEU A 26 -8.65 3.02 7.47
CA LEU A 26 -9.58 3.96 8.11
C LEU A 26 -9.47 3.91 9.65
N MET A 27 -9.23 2.73 10.23
CA MET A 27 -9.11 2.55 11.68
C MET A 27 -7.71 2.82 12.24
N ALA A 28 -6.66 2.67 11.43
CA ALA A 28 -5.26 2.83 11.86
C ALA A 28 -4.94 4.27 12.27
N ARG A 29 -4.11 4.41 13.30
CA ARG A 29 -3.51 5.69 13.70
C ARG A 29 -2.10 5.85 13.15
N LYS A 30 -1.30 4.79 13.11
CA LYS A 30 0.10 4.79 12.67
C LYS A 30 0.23 4.17 11.29
N VAL A 31 0.47 5.02 10.29
CA VAL A 31 0.47 4.65 8.87
C VAL A 31 1.89 4.77 8.32
N GLY A 32 2.38 3.69 7.71
CA GLY A 32 3.62 3.72 6.95
C GLY A 32 3.34 4.07 5.50
N VAL A 33 4.13 4.96 4.89
CA VAL A 33 3.97 5.39 3.51
C VAL A 33 5.21 5.00 2.72
N LEU A 34 5.04 4.09 1.74
CA LEU A 34 6.13 3.60 0.90
C LEU A 34 6.39 4.56 -0.25
N VAL A 35 7.57 5.17 -0.27
CA VAL A 35 7.99 6.14 -1.30
C VAL A 35 9.28 5.66 -1.97
N THR A 36 9.54 6.15 -3.19
CA THR A 36 10.69 5.70 -3.98
C THR A 36 11.44 6.81 -4.67
N THR A 37 12.75 6.59 -4.88
CA THR A 37 13.65 7.43 -5.68
C THR A 37 13.53 7.16 -7.19
N LYS A 38 12.87 6.08 -7.61
CA LYS A 38 12.69 5.76 -9.04
C LYS A 38 11.83 6.82 -9.72
N SER A 39 12.41 7.54 -10.69
CA SER A 39 11.81 8.72 -11.34
C SER A 39 10.39 8.51 -11.87
N GLY A 40 10.08 7.35 -12.47
CA GLY A 40 8.74 7.03 -12.98
C GLY A 40 7.69 6.70 -11.91
N GLN A 41 8.09 6.59 -10.64
CA GLN A 41 7.23 6.20 -9.51
C GLN A 41 7.35 7.18 -8.33
N GLN A 42 8.18 8.22 -8.44
CA GLN A 42 8.44 9.17 -7.36
C GLN A 42 7.24 10.09 -7.16
N ARG A 43 6.46 9.83 -6.11
CA ARG A 43 5.20 10.55 -5.81
C ARG A 43 5.20 11.28 -4.48
N MET A 44 6.37 11.70 -4.00
CA MET A 44 6.52 12.25 -2.65
C MET A 44 5.63 13.48 -2.37
N LEU A 45 5.45 14.38 -3.35
CA LEU A 45 4.56 15.54 -3.19
C LEU A 45 3.10 15.14 -3.02
N MET A 46 2.65 14.12 -3.74
CA MET A 46 1.30 13.56 -3.58
C MET A 46 1.19 12.83 -2.23
N ALA A 47 2.20 12.06 -1.85
CA ALA A 47 2.24 11.32 -0.61
C ALA A 47 2.08 12.24 0.61
N ARG A 48 2.67 13.45 0.60
CA ARG A 48 2.50 14.44 1.68
C ARG A 48 1.07 14.95 1.84
N LYS A 49 0.25 14.94 0.78
CA LYS A 49 -1.17 15.32 0.87
C LYS A 49 -1.99 14.34 1.72
N LEU A 50 -1.45 13.17 2.06
CA LEU A 50 -2.08 12.27 3.03
C LEU A 50 -2.19 12.93 4.41
N GLU A 51 -1.17 13.68 4.83
CA GLU A 51 -1.15 14.36 6.13
C GLU A 51 -2.24 15.45 6.20
N GLU A 52 -2.48 16.14 5.08
CA GLU A 52 -3.55 17.14 4.96
C GLU A 52 -4.94 16.50 4.95
N LYS A 53 -5.09 15.35 4.27
CA LYS A 53 -6.38 14.66 4.11
C LYS A 53 -6.81 13.89 5.36
N TYR A 54 -5.85 13.40 6.14
CA TYR A 54 -6.08 12.58 7.33
C TYR A 54 -5.26 13.12 8.52
N PRO A 55 -5.59 14.31 9.04
CA PRO A 55 -4.80 15.00 10.05
C PRO A 55 -4.79 14.31 11.43
N ASP A 56 -5.67 13.33 11.64
CA ASP A 56 -5.76 12.50 12.84
C ASP A 56 -4.80 11.30 12.85
N LYS A 57 -4.12 11.05 11.72
CA LYS A 57 -3.19 9.92 11.54
C LYS A 57 -1.73 10.38 11.60
N GLU A 58 -0.87 9.49 12.10
CA GLU A 58 0.57 9.65 12.16
C GLU A 58 1.21 8.94 10.96
N PHE A 59 1.79 9.71 10.03
CA PHE A 59 2.41 9.18 8.82
C PHE A 59 3.93 9.07 8.97
N THR A 60 4.47 7.89 8.65
CA THR A 60 5.92 7.65 8.56
C THR A 60 6.29 7.32 7.11
N PHE A 61 7.05 8.19 6.46
CA PHE A 61 7.49 7.98 5.08
C PHE A 61 8.78 7.16 5.04
N ILE A 62 8.76 6.06 4.29
CA ILE A 62 9.87 5.13 4.18
C ILE A 62 10.33 5.07 2.73
N LEU A 63 11.58 5.47 2.54
CA LEU A 63 12.18 5.61 1.22
C LEU A 63 12.91 4.33 0.81
N PHE A 64 12.53 3.80 -0.35
CA PHE A 64 13.19 2.67 -0.98
C PHE A 64 13.52 2.98 -2.44
N GLU A 65 14.72 2.64 -2.89
CA GLU A 65 14.97 2.55 -4.34
C GLU A 65 14.24 1.33 -4.91
N THR A 66 14.46 0.16 -4.31
CA THR A 66 13.69 -1.06 -4.55
C THR A 66 13.13 -1.53 -3.22
N LEU A 67 11.83 -1.86 -3.19
CA LEU A 67 11.16 -2.28 -1.97
C LEU A 67 11.76 -3.61 -1.48
N ASP A 68 12.30 -3.59 -0.27
CA ASP A 68 12.63 -4.80 0.48
C ASP A 68 11.46 -5.11 1.43
N PHE A 69 10.75 -6.21 1.15
CA PHE A 69 9.61 -6.63 1.96
C PHE A 69 10.02 -7.06 3.37
N GLY A 70 11.22 -7.61 3.55
CA GLY A 70 11.71 -8.04 4.86
C GLY A 70 12.00 -6.85 5.79
N ALA A 71 12.55 -5.77 5.23
CA ALA A 71 12.82 -4.54 5.97
C ALA A 71 11.55 -3.85 6.52
N LEU A 72 10.36 -4.20 6.02
CA LEU A 72 9.10 -3.66 6.55
C LEU A 72 8.82 -4.13 7.99
N GLU A 73 9.35 -5.28 8.39
CA GLU A 73 9.17 -5.83 9.75
C GLU A 73 9.86 -4.99 10.82
N ASP A 74 10.91 -4.25 10.46
CA ASP A 74 11.62 -3.34 11.37
C ASP A 74 10.71 -2.19 11.85
N PHE A 75 9.64 -1.91 11.09
CA PHE A 75 8.66 -0.88 11.40
C PHE A 75 7.41 -1.47 12.08
N SER A 76 7.62 -2.26 13.13
CA SER A 76 6.55 -2.98 13.86
C SER A 76 5.41 -2.10 14.39
N PHE A 77 5.64 -0.79 14.55
CA PHE A 77 4.63 0.20 14.95
C PHE A 77 3.65 0.58 13.83
N VAL A 78 3.96 0.24 12.57
CA VAL A 78 3.06 0.48 11.43
C VAL A 78 1.90 -0.50 11.46
N GLU A 79 0.70 0.04 11.43
CA GLU A 79 -0.55 -0.74 11.44
C GLU A 79 -0.98 -1.09 10.01
N VAL A 80 -0.70 -0.21 9.05
CA VAL A 80 -1.10 -0.30 7.64
C VAL A 80 -0.13 0.46 6.75
N TRP A 81 0.09 -0.05 5.54
CA TRP A 81 0.92 0.57 4.52
C TRP A 81 0.09 1.34 3.50
N VAL A 82 0.53 2.53 3.12
CA VAL A 82 0.09 3.21 1.90
C VAL A 82 1.20 3.08 0.86
N ASN A 83 0.89 2.44 -0.25
CA ASN A 83 1.80 2.30 -1.39
C ASN A 83 1.65 3.50 -2.33
N THR A 84 2.72 4.28 -2.48
CA THR A 84 2.83 5.33 -3.50
C THR A 84 3.85 4.98 -4.58
N MET A 85 4.38 3.76 -4.58
CA MET A 85 5.32 3.25 -5.59
C MET A 85 4.53 2.63 -6.76
N CYS A 86 5.09 1.60 -7.43
CA CYS A 86 4.35 0.82 -8.42
C CYS A 86 3.06 0.23 -7.83
N PRO A 87 1.87 0.47 -8.43
CA PRO A 87 0.60 -0.03 -7.91
C PRO A 87 0.53 -1.56 -7.83
N ARG A 88 1.33 -2.27 -8.64
CA ARG A 88 1.41 -3.74 -8.60
C ARG A 88 1.87 -4.28 -7.25
N ILE A 89 2.60 -3.50 -6.44
CA ILE A 89 2.95 -3.92 -5.08
C ILE A 89 1.68 -4.11 -4.24
N GLY A 90 0.76 -3.14 -4.29
CA GLY A 90 -0.50 -3.18 -3.56
C GLY A 90 -1.55 -4.14 -4.13
N TYR A 91 -1.36 -4.65 -5.36
CA TYR A 91 -2.27 -5.61 -6.00
C TYR A 91 -1.69 -7.04 -6.00
N ASP A 92 -0.51 -7.21 -6.58
CA ASP A 92 0.08 -8.51 -6.91
C ASP A 92 0.94 -9.05 -5.75
N ASP A 93 1.69 -8.18 -5.06
CA ASP A 93 2.70 -8.58 -4.05
C ASP A 93 2.17 -8.55 -2.60
N THR A 94 0.87 -8.39 -2.41
CA THR A 94 0.23 -8.30 -1.08
C THR A 94 0.49 -9.50 -0.18
N ASN A 95 0.79 -10.67 -0.76
CA ASN A 95 1.15 -11.89 -0.04
C ASN A 95 2.56 -11.85 0.59
N LYS A 96 3.42 -10.91 0.18
CA LYS A 96 4.77 -10.71 0.75
C LYS A 96 4.78 -9.73 1.93
N MET A 97 3.64 -9.09 2.21
CA MET A 97 3.51 -8.11 3.28
C MET A 97 2.72 -8.72 4.44
N THR A 98 3.22 -8.55 5.66
CA THR A 98 2.53 -9.03 6.88
C THR A 98 1.41 -8.09 7.32
N LYS A 99 1.55 -6.80 7.02
CA LYS A 99 0.56 -5.76 7.30
C LYS A 99 -0.26 -5.45 6.05
N PRO A 100 -1.52 -5.01 6.20
CA PRO A 100 -2.35 -4.61 5.06
C PRO A 100 -1.70 -3.45 4.30
N VAL A 101 -1.91 -3.41 2.99
CA VAL A 101 -1.44 -2.34 2.11
C VAL A 101 -2.60 -1.81 1.27
N VAL A 102 -2.69 -0.49 1.18
CA VAL A 102 -3.61 0.21 0.28
C VAL A 102 -2.81 1.00 -0.73
N ASN A 103 -3.23 0.96 -1.98
CA ASN A 103 -2.69 1.82 -3.01
C ASN A 103 -3.21 3.24 -2.85
N ILE A 104 -2.37 4.26 -3.04
CA ILE A 104 -2.78 5.66 -2.83
C ILE A 104 -3.97 6.07 -3.71
N GLY A 105 -4.13 5.46 -4.90
CA GLY A 105 -5.31 5.66 -5.74
C GLY A 105 -6.62 5.17 -5.13
N GLU A 106 -6.58 4.13 -4.29
CA GLU A 106 -7.76 3.65 -3.55
C GLU A 106 -8.22 4.67 -2.49
N LEU A 107 -7.35 5.61 -2.13
CA LEU A 107 -7.64 6.72 -1.21
C LEU A 107 -8.13 7.97 -1.94
N GLY A 108 -8.40 7.90 -3.24
CA GLY A 108 -8.93 9.00 -4.05
C GLY A 108 -7.89 10.03 -4.47
N PHE A 109 -6.62 9.64 -4.59
CA PHE A 109 -5.58 10.45 -5.23
C PHE A 109 -5.36 9.96 -6.66
N GLU A 110 -5.14 10.89 -7.59
CA GLU A 110 -4.86 10.53 -8.98
C GLU A 110 -3.43 9.97 -9.13
N TRP A 111 -3.28 8.94 -9.96
CA TRP A 111 -2.00 8.41 -10.41
C TRP A 111 -1.46 9.23 -11.57
#